data_AF-A0A9N9VDP7-F1
#
_entry.id   AF-A0A9N9VDP7-F1
#
_cell.length_a   1.000
_cell.length_b   1.000
_cell.length_c   1.000
_cell.angle_alpha   90.00
_cell.angle_beta   90.00
_cell.angle_gamma   90.00
#
_symmetry.space_group_name_H-M   'P 1'
#
loop_
_entity.id
_entity.type
_entity.pdbx_description
1 polymer ?
#
loop_
_entity_poly.entity_id
_entity_poly.type
_entity_poly.pdbx_seq_one_letter_code
_entity_poly.pdbx_strand_id
1 'polypeptide(L)'
;MPSILTDPEKEIVKSIIPKPSNKILAVGLIRLYVAYPDPKKWTYTGLEGALVLLNDLLPPHAIWLRLVDIAPATRGVIWEMQVPEEWRYSATKPLLHTFEMDGVVYGCSFSDEKEAKWFLKKMDGREDSASKKTKLTPFSYTWDLKFETLDAFDPKWQENIGDALREKGLDDMFIYKNQEFIVDFLKEEQSKARS
;
A
#
# COMPACT_ATOMS: atom_id res chain seq x y z
N MET A 1 -6.55 -13.56 20.64
CA MET A 1 -5.20 -14.09 20.90
C MET A 1 -4.34 -12.96 21.44
N PRO A 2 -3.50 -13.20 22.46
CA PRO A 2 -2.45 -12.25 22.82
C PRO A 2 -1.44 -12.15 21.65
N SER A 3 -1.07 -10.93 21.29
CA SER A 3 -0.05 -10.67 20.26
C SER A 3 1.34 -10.70 20.88
N ILE A 4 2.35 -11.08 20.10
CA ILE A 4 3.75 -11.03 20.53
C ILE A 4 4.26 -9.59 20.64
N LEU A 5 3.62 -8.64 19.94
CA LEU A 5 3.93 -7.22 20.09
C LEU A 5 3.61 -6.77 21.52
N THR A 6 4.56 -6.06 22.11
CA THR A 6 4.37 -5.30 23.35
C THR A 6 3.42 -4.12 23.11
N ASP A 7 2.87 -3.55 24.18
CA ASP A 7 1.95 -2.42 24.05
C ASP A 7 2.60 -1.18 23.42
N PRO A 8 3.86 -0.81 23.75
CA PRO A 8 4.57 0.25 23.04
C PRO A 8 4.69 0.01 21.52
N GLU A 9 5.03 -1.21 21.10
CA GLU A 9 5.15 -1.56 19.68
C GLU A 9 3.79 -1.48 18.97
N LYS A 10 2.70 -1.88 19.64
CA LYS A 10 1.34 -1.71 19.10
C LYS A 10 0.98 -0.24 18.90
N GLU A 11 1.37 0.64 19.82
CA GLU A 11 1.13 2.08 19.67
C GLU A 11 1.94 2.67 18.52
N ILE A 12 3.19 2.22 18.30
CA ILE A 12 3.97 2.60 17.12
C ILE A 12 3.23 2.19 15.84
N VAL A 13 2.79 0.94 15.72
CA VAL A 13 2.06 0.46 14.54
C VAL A 13 0.78 1.28 14.30
N LYS A 14 0.01 1.59 15.35
CA LYS A 14 -1.21 2.41 15.23
C LYS A 14 -0.93 3.86 14.84
N SER A 15 0.19 4.44 15.29
CA SER A 15 0.61 5.79 14.91
C SER A 15 1.03 5.85 13.45
N ILE A 16 1.73 4.84 12.95
CA ILE A 16 2.20 4.78 11.57
C ILE A 16 1.08 4.37 10.59
N ILE A 17 0.17 3.49 11.03
CA ILE A 17 -0.98 3.01 10.25
C ILE A 17 -2.29 3.51 10.90
N PRO A 18 -2.67 4.78 10.68
CA PRO A 18 -3.81 5.39 11.35
C PRO A 18 -5.14 4.78 10.89
N LYS A 19 -6.00 4.43 11.87
CA LYS A 19 -7.30 3.78 11.65
C LYS A 19 -8.29 4.53 10.73
N PRO A 20 -8.37 5.87 10.72
CA PRO A 20 -9.31 6.57 9.85
C PRO A 20 -9.10 6.28 8.36
N SER A 21 -7.85 6.08 7.95
CA SER A 21 -7.47 5.79 6.56
C SER A 21 -7.12 4.33 6.32
N ASN A 22 -7.10 3.47 7.34
CA ASN A 22 -6.64 2.09 7.20
C ASN A 22 -7.47 1.12 8.05
N LYS A 23 -7.78 -0.05 7.48
CA LYS A 23 -8.33 -1.20 8.22
C LYS A 23 -7.28 -2.31 8.30
N ILE A 24 -6.64 -2.45 9.46
CA ILE A 24 -5.69 -3.55 9.72
C ILE A 24 -6.42 -4.90 9.75
N LEU A 25 -5.93 -5.87 9.00
CA LEU A 25 -6.47 -7.23 8.90
C LEU A 25 -5.65 -8.24 9.72
N ALA A 26 -4.32 -8.12 9.67
CA ALA A 26 -3.38 -8.93 10.44
C ALA A 26 -2.06 -8.17 10.67
N VAL A 27 -1.35 -8.56 11.72
CA VAL A 27 0.01 -8.08 12.05
C VAL A 27 0.84 -9.29 12.47
N GLY A 28 2.12 -9.33 12.11
CA GLY A 28 3.08 -10.29 12.64
C GLY A 28 4.51 -9.78 12.57
N LEU A 29 5.35 -10.14 13.55
CA LEU A 29 6.77 -9.78 13.56
C LEU A 29 7.58 -10.64 12.62
N ILE A 30 8.27 -10.02 11.66
CA ILE A 30 9.06 -10.73 10.65
C ILE A 30 10.47 -10.19 10.46
N ARG A 31 11.30 -11.02 9.83
CA ARG A 31 12.44 -10.62 9.00
C ARG A 31 12.12 -10.86 7.53
N LEU A 32 12.46 -9.91 6.67
CA LEU A 32 12.26 -10.02 5.23
C LEU A 32 13.51 -10.57 4.54
N TYR A 33 13.31 -11.56 3.67
CA TYR A 33 14.34 -12.19 2.86
C TYR A 33 13.94 -12.13 1.39
N VAL A 34 14.93 -12.25 0.51
CA VAL A 34 14.74 -12.41 -0.93
C VAL A 34 15.59 -13.57 -1.45
N ALA A 35 15.11 -14.27 -2.47
CA ALA A 35 15.90 -15.26 -3.22
C ALA A 35 16.16 -14.72 -4.64
N TYR A 36 17.12 -13.81 -4.75
CA TYR A 36 17.54 -13.16 -5.98
C TYR A 36 19.04 -12.80 -5.92
N PRO A 37 19.80 -12.86 -7.03
CA PRO A 37 19.39 -13.36 -8.35
C PRO A 37 19.29 -14.90 -8.44
N ASP A 38 19.80 -15.62 -7.44
CA ASP A 38 19.69 -17.08 -7.35
C ASP A 38 18.44 -17.47 -6.53
N PRO A 39 17.41 -18.08 -7.15
CA PRO A 39 16.18 -18.47 -6.46
C PRO A 39 16.39 -19.58 -5.42
N LYS A 40 17.57 -20.22 -5.38
CA LYS A 40 17.91 -21.25 -4.39
C LYS A 40 18.59 -20.68 -3.14
N LYS A 41 18.95 -19.40 -3.15
CA LYS A 41 19.71 -18.77 -2.07
C LYS A 41 18.94 -17.61 -1.44
N TRP A 42 18.48 -17.82 -0.21
CA TRP A 42 17.88 -16.76 0.59
C TRP A 42 18.93 -15.77 1.10
N THR A 43 18.67 -14.47 0.92
CA THR A 43 19.47 -13.35 1.41
C THR A 43 18.58 -12.48 2.28
N TYR A 44 19.05 -12.18 3.50
CA TYR A 44 18.35 -11.25 4.39
C TYR A 44 18.44 -9.83 3.80
N THR A 45 17.32 -9.11 3.75
CA THR A 45 17.30 -7.76 3.17
C THR A 45 17.82 -6.69 4.13
N GLY A 46 18.02 -7.01 5.41
CA GLY A 46 18.27 -6.03 6.46
C GLY A 46 17.00 -5.40 7.03
N LEU A 47 15.81 -5.82 6.57
CA LEU A 47 14.52 -5.27 6.99
C LEU A 47 13.82 -6.23 7.96
N GLU A 48 13.44 -5.72 9.12
CA GLU A 48 12.68 -6.43 10.14
C GLU A 48 11.73 -5.49 10.86
N GLY A 49 10.66 -6.03 11.42
CA GLY A 49 9.62 -5.25 12.09
C GLY A 49 8.26 -5.92 12.04
N ALA A 50 7.20 -5.12 12.19
CA ALA A 50 5.82 -5.59 12.13
C ALA A 50 5.31 -5.55 10.70
N LEU A 51 5.10 -6.71 10.07
CA LEU A 51 4.39 -6.80 8.81
C LEU A 51 2.90 -6.65 9.06
N VAL A 52 2.29 -5.67 8.41
CA VAL A 52 0.87 -5.34 8.53
C VAL A 52 0.21 -5.67 7.20
N LEU A 53 -0.80 -6.56 7.24
CA LEU A 53 -1.77 -6.71 6.16
C LEU A 53 -2.93 -5.77 6.46
N LEU A 54 -3.22 -4.85 5.55
CA LEU A 54 -4.27 -3.86 5.73
C LEU A 54 -5.06 -3.62 4.45
N ASN A 55 -6.26 -3.08 4.60
CA ASN A 55 -6.98 -2.42 3.52
C ASN A 55 -6.81 -0.91 3.68
N ASP A 56 -6.16 -0.27 2.70
CA ASP A 56 -6.05 1.18 2.61
C ASP A 56 -7.39 1.74 2.12
N LEU A 57 -7.96 2.66 2.92
CA LEU A 57 -9.26 3.24 2.70
C LEU A 57 -9.17 4.58 1.96
N LEU A 58 -7.98 5.05 1.62
CA LEU A 58 -7.81 6.19 0.72
C LEU A 58 -7.81 5.72 -0.73
N PRO A 59 -8.27 6.56 -1.67
CA PRO A 59 -8.14 6.26 -3.10
C PRO A 59 -6.69 5.93 -3.46
N PRO A 60 -6.47 4.87 -4.27
CA PRO A 60 -7.46 4.13 -5.06
C PRO A 60 -8.19 2.99 -4.33
N HIS A 61 -7.99 2.81 -3.02
CA HIS A 61 -8.51 1.71 -2.20
C HIS A 61 -7.93 0.35 -2.59
N ALA A 62 -7.01 -0.17 -1.79
CA ALA A 62 -6.32 -1.41 -2.11
C ALA A 62 -5.91 -2.18 -0.85
N ILE A 63 -5.64 -3.47 -1.00
CA ILE A 63 -5.00 -4.27 0.04
C ILE A 63 -3.48 -4.07 -0.05
N TRP A 64 -2.84 -3.83 1.08
CA TRP A 64 -1.40 -3.58 1.18
C TRP A 64 -0.75 -4.50 2.20
N LEU A 65 0.50 -4.84 1.91
CA LEU A 65 1.48 -5.24 2.91
C LEU A 65 2.38 -4.04 3.22
N ARG A 66 2.52 -3.69 4.49
CA ARG A 66 3.44 -2.65 4.98
C ARG A 66 4.27 -3.21 6.12
N LEU A 67 5.59 -3.17 6.01
CA LEU A 67 6.52 -3.51 7.08
C LEU A 67 6.85 -2.23 7.85
N VAL A 68 6.46 -2.19 9.12
CA VAL A 68 6.68 -1.05 10.02
C VAL A 68 7.89 -1.32 10.90
N ASP A 69 8.80 -0.35 10.96
CA ASP A 69 9.87 -0.36 11.95
C ASP A 69 9.30 -0.03 13.34
N ILE A 70 9.45 -0.96 14.26
CA ILE A 70 8.90 -0.88 15.62
C ILE A 70 9.95 -0.53 16.67
N ALA A 71 11.18 -0.19 16.25
CA ALA A 71 12.15 0.38 17.17
C ALA A 71 11.62 1.70 17.77
N PRO A 72 12.06 2.10 18.99
CA PRO A 72 11.54 3.32 19.65
C PRO A 72 11.69 4.61 18.82
N ALA A 73 12.75 4.70 18.00
CA ALA A 73 13.00 5.84 17.10
C ALA A 73 12.34 5.68 15.72
N THR A 74 11.44 4.70 15.56
CA THR A 74 10.73 4.25 14.34
C THR A 74 11.03 5.01 13.05
N ARG A 75 11.50 4.28 12.03
CA ARG A 75 11.62 4.81 10.66
C ARG A 75 10.30 4.85 9.89
N GLY A 76 9.18 4.50 10.53
CA GLY A 76 7.87 4.39 9.87
C GLY A 76 7.74 3.12 9.03
N VAL A 77 7.13 3.24 7.84
CA VAL A 77 7.02 2.14 6.88
C VAL A 77 8.34 2.00 6.14
N ILE A 78 9.02 0.86 6.30
CA ILE A 78 10.35 0.60 5.74
C ILE A 78 10.32 -0.32 4.50
N TRP A 79 9.18 -0.93 4.23
CA TRP A 79 8.89 -1.66 3.00
C TRP A 79 7.39 -1.76 2.81
N GLU A 80 6.91 -1.63 1.58
CA GLU A 80 5.51 -1.82 1.27
C GLU A 80 5.28 -2.36 -0.14
N MET A 81 4.14 -3.00 -0.33
CA MET A 81 3.70 -3.50 -1.62
C MET A 81 2.18 -3.64 -1.64
N GLN A 82 1.56 -3.23 -2.74
CA GLN A 82 0.15 -3.50 -3.01
C GLN A 82 -0.02 -4.98 -3.34
N VAL A 83 -0.98 -5.62 -2.69
CA VAL A 83 -1.30 -7.03 -2.93
C VAL A 83 -2.10 -7.16 -4.22
N PRO A 84 -1.62 -7.95 -5.22
CA PRO A 84 -2.42 -8.25 -6.40
C PRO A 84 -3.68 -9.03 -6.08
N GLU A 85 -4.69 -8.88 -6.93
CA GLU A 85 -5.91 -9.70 -6.88
C GLU A 85 -5.54 -11.18 -6.99
N GLU A 86 -4.86 -11.52 -8.09
CA GLU A 86 -4.41 -12.87 -8.35
C GLU A 86 -2.91 -12.99 -8.08
N TRP A 87 -2.57 -13.55 -6.92
CA TRP A 87 -1.19 -13.89 -6.59
C TRP A 87 -1.13 -15.11 -5.68
N ARG A 88 0.06 -15.71 -5.60
CA ARG A 88 0.30 -16.88 -4.76
C ARG A 88 1.09 -16.49 -3.52
N TYR A 89 0.39 -16.42 -2.40
CA TYR A 89 1.00 -16.37 -1.07
C TYR A 89 1.00 -17.79 -0.48
N SER A 90 2.13 -18.26 0.04
CA SER A 90 2.25 -19.66 0.50
C SER A 90 3.07 -19.77 1.77
N ALA A 91 2.62 -20.59 2.72
CA ALA A 91 3.43 -20.96 3.89
C ALA A 91 4.23 -22.24 3.58
N THR A 92 5.48 -22.08 3.15
CA THR A 92 6.35 -23.23 2.83
C THR A 92 6.86 -23.94 4.08
N LYS A 93 6.95 -23.21 5.20
CA LYS A 93 7.26 -23.72 6.55
C LYS A 93 6.38 -22.99 7.57
N PRO A 94 6.24 -23.51 8.81
CA PRO A 94 5.39 -22.89 9.85
C PRO A 94 5.68 -21.40 10.11
N LEU A 95 6.95 -20.98 9.98
CA LEU A 95 7.40 -19.60 10.19
C LEU A 95 7.81 -18.89 8.89
N LEU A 96 7.76 -19.55 7.73
CA LEU A 96 8.23 -18.95 6.48
C LEU A 96 7.10 -18.89 5.47
N HIS A 97 6.63 -17.68 5.24
CA HIS A 97 5.72 -17.40 4.13
C HIS A 97 6.52 -16.86 2.95
N THR A 98 6.09 -17.21 1.75
CA THR A 98 6.74 -16.84 0.50
C THR A 98 5.73 -16.37 -0.51
N PHE A 99 6.15 -15.43 -1.35
CA PHE A 99 5.41 -14.96 -2.51
C PHE A 99 6.39 -14.47 -3.57
N GLU A 100 5.91 -14.31 -4.79
CA GLU A 100 6.70 -13.81 -5.91
C GLU A 100 6.11 -12.49 -6.40
N MET A 101 6.99 -11.53 -6.70
CA MET A 101 6.63 -10.25 -7.31
C MET A 101 7.78 -9.78 -8.19
N ASP A 102 7.48 -9.32 -9.41
CA ASP A 102 8.46 -8.77 -10.35
C ASP A 102 9.70 -9.66 -10.59
N GLY A 103 9.49 -10.98 -10.64
CA GLY A 103 10.56 -11.97 -10.81
C GLY A 103 11.47 -12.16 -9.59
N VAL A 104 11.09 -11.59 -8.43
CA VAL A 104 11.79 -11.76 -7.16
C VAL A 104 10.92 -12.57 -6.21
N VAL A 105 11.50 -13.62 -5.62
CA VAL A 105 10.85 -14.41 -4.58
C VAL A 105 11.18 -13.80 -3.22
N TYR A 106 10.15 -13.43 -2.47
CA TYR A 106 10.23 -12.88 -1.13
C TYR A 106 9.92 -13.95 -0.08
N GLY A 107 10.53 -13.80 1.09
CA GLY A 107 10.35 -14.66 2.24
C GLY A 107 10.12 -13.83 3.50
N CYS A 108 8.94 -13.97 4.12
CA CYS A 108 8.63 -13.41 5.42
C CYS A 108 8.88 -14.47 6.49
N SER A 109 9.99 -14.32 7.23
CA SER A 109 10.31 -15.18 8.37
C SER A 109 9.66 -14.63 9.64
N PHE A 110 8.54 -15.21 10.05
CA PHE A 110 7.81 -14.84 11.26
C PHE A 110 8.54 -15.25 12.54
N SER A 111 8.27 -14.52 13.62
CA SER A 111 8.83 -14.80 14.96
C SER A 111 7.94 -15.74 15.80
N ASP A 112 6.68 -15.94 15.40
CA ASP A 112 5.70 -16.79 16.10
C ASP A 112 4.81 -17.55 15.10
N GLU A 113 4.64 -18.85 15.31
CA GLU A 113 3.87 -19.73 14.41
C GLU A 113 2.37 -19.43 14.43
N LYS A 114 1.83 -18.95 15.57
CA LYS A 114 0.40 -18.67 15.68
C LYS A 114 0.07 -17.38 14.95
N GLU A 115 0.92 -16.36 15.06
CA GLU A 115 0.80 -15.14 14.25
C GLU A 115 0.99 -15.44 12.77
N ALA A 116 1.98 -16.26 12.38
CA ALA A 116 2.15 -16.69 11.00
C ALA A 116 0.87 -17.37 10.47
N LYS A 117 0.36 -18.38 11.17
CA LYS A 117 -0.87 -19.08 10.78
C LYS A 117 -2.08 -18.17 10.69
N TRP A 118 -2.23 -17.22 11.63
CA TRP A 118 -3.31 -16.24 11.58
C TRP A 118 -3.16 -15.27 10.41
N PHE A 119 -1.94 -14.83 10.12
CA PHE A 119 -1.63 -13.95 9.00
C PHE A 119 -1.97 -14.61 7.67
N LEU A 120 -1.59 -15.89 7.50
CA LEU A 120 -1.94 -16.68 6.31
C LEU A 120 -3.47 -16.75 6.14
N LYS A 121 -4.21 -17.10 7.20
CA LYS A 121 -5.68 -17.15 7.16
C LYS A 121 -6.29 -15.81 6.73
N LYS A 122 -5.71 -14.69 7.20
CA LYS A 122 -6.17 -13.34 6.84
C LYS A 122 -5.78 -12.93 5.43
N MET A 123 -4.64 -13.39 4.95
CA MET A 123 -4.22 -13.20 3.56
C MET A 123 -5.15 -13.95 2.59
N ASP A 124 -5.49 -15.20 2.90
CA ASP A 124 -6.38 -16.01 2.07
C ASP A 124 -7.81 -15.42 2.05
N GLY A 125 -8.31 -14.95 3.20
CA GLY A 125 -9.63 -14.30 3.33
C GLY A 125 -9.61 -12.76 3.18
N ARG A 126 -8.58 -12.19 2.53
CA ARG A 126 -8.39 -10.73 2.45
C ARG A 126 -9.53 -10.04 1.70
N GLU A 127 -10.03 -10.66 0.63
CA GLU A 127 -11.09 -10.12 -0.22
C GLU A 127 -12.41 -10.00 0.53
N ASP A 128 -12.76 -10.99 1.37
CA ASP A 128 -13.95 -10.90 2.23
C ASP A 128 -13.88 -9.74 3.20
N SER A 129 -12.67 -9.43 3.67
CA SER A 129 -12.40 -8.36 4.63
C SER A 129 -12.24 -6.97 3.98
N ALA A 130 -12.11 -6.91 2.65
CA ALA A 130 -11.92 -5.69 1.87
C ALA A 130 -13.18 -4.81 1.88
N SER A 131 -13.00 -3.50 1.73
CA SER A 131 -14.09 -2.54 1.66
C SER A 131 -14.83 -2.66 0.32
N LYS A 132 -16.08 -2.20 0.26
CA LYS A 132 -16.83 -2.19 -1.01
C LYS A 132 -16.07 -1.45 -2.12
N LYS A 133 -15.43 -0.33 -1.80
CA LYS A 133 -14.64 0.45 -2.76
C LYS A 133 -13.43 -0.34 -3.25
N THR A 134 -12.68 -0.96 -2.33
CA THR A 134 -11.55 -1.82 -2.65
C THR A 134 -11.93 -2.96 -3.60
N LYS A 135 -13.10 -3.58 -3.42
CA LYS A 135 -13.58 -4.65 -4.31
C LYS A 135 -13.96 -4.17 -5.71
N LEU A 136 -14.22 -2.88 -5.87
CA LEU A 136 -14.58 -2.24 -7.13
C LEU A 136 -13.36 -1.62 -7.82
N THR A 137 -12.19 -1.61 -7.16
CA THR A 137 -10.95 -1.09 -7.72
C THR A 137 -10.08 -2.25 -8.17
N PRO A 138 -9.85 -2.42 -9.48
CA PRO A 138 -8.94 -3.42 -9.98
C PRO A 138 -7.50 -3.17 -9.50
N PHE A 139 -6.71 -4.23 -9.29
CA PHE A 139 -5.27 -4.10 -9.11
C PHE A 139 -4.65 -3.45 -10.36
N SER A 140 -3.77 -2.48 -10.16
CA SER A 140 -3.12 -1.77 -11.25
C SER A 140 -1.63 -1.60 -10.95
N TYR A 141 -0.79 -2.12 -11.84
CA TYR A 141 0.68 -2.01 -11.75
C TYR A 141 1.14 -0.56 -11.99
N THR A 142 0.38 0.19 -12.77
CA THR A 142 0.46 1.64 -12.88
C THR A 142 -0.62 2.22 -11.99
N TRP A 143 -0.38 3.32 -11.29
CA TRP A 143 -1.51 4.11 -10.78
C TRP A 143 -2.21 4.69 -12.00
N ASP A 144 -3.12 3.91 -12.59
CA ASP A 144 -3.95 4.28 -13.73
C ASP A 144 -5.02 5.25 -13.19
N LEU A 145 -4.53 6.39 -12.73
CA LEU A 145 -5.30 7.46 -12.13
C LEU A 145 -6.24 7.93 -13.23
N LYS A 146 -7.51 7.58 -13.09
CA LYS A 146 -8.53 8.04 -14.01
C LYS A 146 -8.85 9.49 -13.65
N PHE A 147 -8.49 10.38 -14.55
CA PHE A 147 -8.72 11.81 -14.39
C PHE A 147 -10.04 12.24 -15.05
N GLU A 148 -11.10 11.44 -14.91
CA GLU A 148 -12.36 11.59 -15.67
C GLU A 148 -12.93 13.02 -15.61
N THR A 149 -12.82 13.70 -14.47
CA THR A 149 -13.29 15.08 -14.30
C THR A 149 -12.43 16.07 -15.07
N LEU A 150 -11.10 15.89 -15.04
CA LEU A 150 -10.17 16.72 -15.82
C LEU A 150 -10.22 16.38 -17.31
N ASP A 151 -10.35 15.10 -17.68
CA ASP A 151 -10.51 14.64 -19.06
C ASP A 151 -11.81 15.16 -19.68
N ALA A 152 -12.89 15.26 -18.89
CA ALA A 152 -14.15 15.87 -19.33
C ALA A 152 -14.05 17.41 -19.46
N PHE A 153 -13.21 18.05 -18.64
CA PHE A 153 -12.96 19.50 -18.73
C PHE A 153 -12.07 19.85 -19.92
N ASP A 154 -10.97 19.13 -20.09
CA ASP A 154 -10.03 19.24 -21.19
C ASP A 154 -9.39 17.86 -21.46
N PRO A 155 -9.75 17.17 -22.56
CA PRO A 155 -9.19 15.86 -22.91
C PRO A 155 -7.66 15.86 -23.11
N LYS A 156 -7.05 17.03 -23.25
CA LYS A 156 -5.60 17.23 -23.37
C LYS A 156 -5.01 17.97 -22.19
N TRP A 157 -5.67 17.98 -21.03
CA TRP A 157 -5.22 18.72 -19.86
C TRP A 157 -3.79 18.33 -19.44
N GLN A 158 -3.37 17.08 -19.65
CA GLN A 158 -2.01 16.64 -19.35
C GLN A 158 -0.95 17.42 -20.15
N GLU A 159 -1.21 17.68 -21.43
CA GLU A 159 -0.33 18.47 -22.31
C GLU A 159 -0.47 19.97 -22.01
N ASN A 160 -1.69 20.44 -21.74
CA ASN A 160 -1.99 21.87 -21.65
C ASN A 160 -1.64 22.48 -20.29
N ILE A 161 -1.83 21.73 -19.20
CA ILE A 161 -1.69 22.21 -17.82
C ILE A 161 -1.02 21.21 -16.87
N GLY A 162 -0.88 19.95 -17.26
CA GLY A 162 -0.31 18.90 -16.41
C GLY A 162 1.11 19.23 -15.95
N ASP A 163 1.97 19.69 -16.87
CA ASP A 163 3.35 20.06 -16.55
C ASP A 163 3.41 21.27 -15.59
N ALA A 164 2.54 22.27 -15.76
CA ALA A 164 2.47 23.42 -14.87
C ALA A 164 1.98 23.05 -13.45
N LEU A 165 1.08 22.07 -13.32
CA LEU A 165 0.66 21.53 -12.03
C LEU A 165 1.81 20.80 -11.34
N ARG A 166 2.58 20.00 -12.09
CA ARG A 166 3.74 19.26 -11.58
C ARG A 166 4.91 20.17 -11.20
N GLU A 167 5.16 21.23 -11.95
CA GLU A 167 6.15 22.27 -11.60
C GLU A 167 5.80 22.97 -10.28
N LYS A 168 4.50 23.07 -9.95
CA LYS A 168 4.02 23.58 -8.65
C LYS A 168 4.10 22.54 -7.53
N GLY A 169 4.69 21.38 -7.78
CA GLY A 169 4.87 20.30 -6.80
C GLY A 169 3.62 19.47 -6.55
N LEU A 170 2.60 19.56 -7.43
CA LEU A 170 1.41 18.72 -7.34
C LEU A 170 1.69 17.40 -8.06
N ASP A 171 1.81 16.32 -7.30
CA ASP A 171 1.95 14.99 -7.87
C ASP A 171 0.62 14.49 -8.46
N ASP A 172 0.70 13.47 -9.32
CA ASP A 172 -0.46 12.93 -10.02
C ASP A 172 -1.54 12.43 -9.04
N MET A 173 -1.14 12.00 -7.83
CA MET A 173 -2.05 11.56 -6.77
C MET A 173 -2.82 12.73 -6.14
N PHE A 174 -2.17 13.86 -5.90
CA PHE A 174 -2.81 15.09 -5.46
C PHE A 174 -3.79 15.58 -6.52
N ILE A 175 -3.38 15.57 -7.79
CA ILE A 175 -4.24 15.97 -8.90
C ILE A 175 -5.48 15.06 -8.95
N TYR A 176 -5.27 13.75 -8.86
CA TYR A 176 -6.35 12.76 -8.86
C TYR A 176 -7.33 12.93 -7.70
N LYS A 177 -6.86 13.30 -6.51
CA LYS A 177 -7.70 13.50 -5.31
C LYS A 177 -8.48 14.81 -5.33
N ASN A 178 -8.06 15.79 -6.14
CA ASN A 178 -8.59 17.16 -6.12
C ASN A 178 -9.14 17.62 -7.48
N GLN A 179 -9.51 16.71 -8.37
CA GLN A 179 -9.91 17.04 -9.75
C GLN A 179 -11.03 18.08 -9.83
N GLU A 180 -12.08 17.94 -9.00
CA GLU A 180 -13.20 18.90 -8.96
C GLU A 180 -12.73 20.31 -8.60
N PHE A 181 -11.94 20.43 -7.53
CA PHE A 181 -11.37 21.69 -7.08
C PHE A 181 -10.45 22.32 -8.15
N ILE A 182 -9.61 21.50 -8.79
CA ILE A 182 -8.70 21.95 -9.84
C ILE A 182 -9.52 22.48 -11.03
N VAL A 183 -10.56 21.77 -11.47
CA VAL A 183 -11.43 22.21 -12.56
C VAL A 183 -12.15 23.51 -12.22
N ASP A 184 -12.68 23.66 -11.00
CA ASP A 184 -13.35 24.89 -10.57
C ASP A 184 -12.37 26.08 -10.54
N PHE A 185 -11.17 25.88 -9.99
CA PHE A 185 -10.11 26.89 -10.01
C PHE A 185 -9.74 27.33 -11.44
N LEU A 186 -9.58 26.37 -12.37
CA LEU A 186 -9.25 26.66 -13.76
C LEU A 186 -10.36 27.42 -14.49
N LYS A 187 -11.63 27.11 -14.23
CA LYS A 187 -12.77 27.87 -14.78
C LYS A 187 -12.77 29.31 -14.30
N GLU A 188 -12.49 29.54 -13.01
CA GLU A 188 -12.39 30.90 -12.46
C GLU A 188 -11.27 31.69 -13.12
N GLU A 189 -10.07 31.13 -13.27
CA GLU A 189 -8.94 31.81 -13.90
C GLU A 189 -9.19 32.13 -15.38
N GLN A 190 -9.83 31.23 -16.13
CA GLN A 190 -10.25 31.51 -17.51
C GLN A 190 -11.28 32.63 -17.61
N SER A 191 -12.16 32.78 -16.61
CA SER A 191 -13.15 33.86 -16.57
C SER A 191 -12.51 35.23 -16.31
N LYS A 192 -11.51 35.29 -15.42
CA LYS A 192 -10.75 36.52 -15.11
C LYS A 192 -9.86 36.97 -16.26
N ALA A 193 -9.30 36.04 -17.02
CA ALA A 193 -8.48 36.37 -18.19
C ALA A 193 -9.30 36.93 -19.38
N ARG A 194 -10.63 36.77 -19.35
CA ARG A 194 -11.57 37.25 -20.39
C ARG A 194 -12.29 38.54 -20.01
N SER A 195 -12.15 39.02 -18.78
CA SER A 195 -12.65 40.32 -18.29
C SER A 195 -11.60 41.40 -18.39
#